data_AF-A0A9E5NTQ8-F1
#
_entry.id   AF-A0A9E5NTQ8-F1
#
_cell.length_a   1.000
_cell.length_b   1.000
_cell.length_c   1.000
_cell.angle_alpha   90.00
_cell.angle_beta   90.00
_cell.angle_gamma   90.00
#
_symmetry.space_group_name_H-M   'P 1'
#
loop_
_entity.id
_entity.type
_entity.pdbx_description
1 polymer ?
#
loop_
_entity_poly.entity_id
_entity_poly.type
_entity_poly.pdbx_seq_one_letter_code
_entity_poly.pdbx_strand_id
1 'polypeptide(L)' 'MAEEREELSVVTNEVGSPTYAPDLARAIARLLQYPLYGTYHLVNEGSCSRYEFAQMILELASKSRFPLHPAETYERAT' A
#
# COMPACT_ATOMS: atom_id res chain seq x y z
N MET A 1 14.69 -0.12 4.97
CA MET A 1 13.54 -0.18 5.90
C MET A 1 13.48 -1.48 6.70
N ALA A 2 13.11 -2.64 6.14
CA ALA A 2 13.15 -3.91 6.89
C ALA A 2 14.57 -4.52 7.03
N GLU A 3 15.50 -4.12 6.16
CA GLU A 3 16.91 -4.55 6.25
C GLU A 3 17.75 -3.64 7.15
N GLU A 4 17.17 -2.53 7.58
CA GLU A 4 17.83 -1.53 8.44
C GLU A 4 17.30 -1.58 9.88
N ARG A 5 16.22 -2.34 10.13
CA ARG A 5 15.55 -2.46 11.43
C ARG A 5 15.26 -3.92 11.75
N GLU A 6 15.32 -4.27 13.03
CA GLU A 6 15.06 -5.63 13.51
C GLU A 6 13.55 -5.94 13.62
N GLU A 7 12.71 -4.91 13.72
CA GLU A 7 11.25 -4.98 13.81
C GLU A 7 10.58 -3.75 13.18
N LEU A 8 9.27 -3.83 12.94
CA LEU A 8 8.45 -2.73 12.44
C LEU A 8 7.12 -2.62 13.20
N SER A 9 6.78 -1.41 13.63
CA SER A 9 5.46 -1.05 14.15
C SER A 9 4.69 -0.26 13.10
N VAL A 10 3.51 -0.73 12.68
CA VAL A 10 2.74 -0.13 11.58
C VAL A 10 1.29 0.11 12.00
N VAL A 11 0.77 1.29 11.64
CA VAL A 11 -0.57 1.71 12.02
C VAL A 11 -1.68 0.83 11.41
N THR A 12 -2.72 0.58 12.19
CA THR A 12 -3.89 -0.22 11.78
C THR A 12 -5.10 0.63 11.39
N ASN A 13 -5.15 1.88 11.84
CA ASN A 13 -6.29 2.79 11.67
C ASN A 13 -6.27 3.62 10.37
N GLU A 14 -5.21 3.52 9.55
CA GLU A 14 -5.13 4.14 8.23
C GLU A 14 -5.42 3.12 7.12
N VAL A 15 -6.61 3.22 6.52
CA VAL A 15 -7.11 2.29 5.49
C VAL A 15 -7.15 2.96 4.12
N GLY A 16 -6.70 2.25 3.09
CA GLY A 16 -6.75 2.70 1.70
C GLY A 16 -6.63 1.56 0.70
N SER A 17 -6.49 1.89 -0.58
CA SER A 17 -6.33 0.92 -1.68
C SER A 17 -4.94 1.05 -2.29
N PRO A 18 -3.97 0.18 -1.90
CA PRO A 18 -2.64 0.19 -2.53
C PRO A 18 -2.77 0.07 -4.05
N THR A 19 -2.13 0.96 -4.80
CA THR A 19 -2.28 1.03 -6.26
C THR A 19 -0.93 0.91 -6.94
N TYR A 20 -0.79 -0.10 -7.80
CA TYR A 20 0.40 -0.34 -8.60
C TYR A 20 0.46 0.64 -9.78
N ALA A 21 1.53 1.43 -9.86
CA ALA A 21 1.63 2.52 -10.83
C ALA A 21 1.43 2.09 -12.30
N PRO A 22 1.94 0.93 -12.78
CA PRO A 22 1.64 0.45 -14.12
C PRO A 22 0.17 0.13 -14.39
N ASP A 23 -0.61 -0.27 -13.37
CA ASP A 23 -2.05 -0.50 -13.52
C ASP A 23 -2.77 0.82 -13.74
N LEU A 24 -2.44 1.82 -12.92
CA LEU A 24 -2.96 3.19 -13.06
C LEU A 24 -2.59 3.79 -14.43
N ALA A 25 -1.34 3.66 -14.86
CA ALA A 25 -0.89 4.14 -16.16
C ALA A 25 -1.69 3.51 -17.31
N ARG A 26 -1.94 2.19 -17.26
CA ARG A 26 -2.78 1.48 -18.24
C ARG A 26 -4.22 1.96 -18.20
N ALA A 27 -4.78 2.23 -17.02
CA ALA A 27 -6.14 2.76 -16.88
C ALA A 27 -6.26 4.16 -17.50
N ILE A 28 -5.29 5.05 -17.25
CA ILE A 28 -5.24 6.39 -17.87
C ILE A 28 -5.12 6.27 -19.39
N ALA A 29 -4.22 5.42 -19.90
CA ALA A 29 -4.05 5.22 -21.34
C ALA A 29 -5.33 4.75 -22.05
N ARG A 30 -6.15 3.93 -21.37
CA ARG A 30 -7.47 3.49 -21.86
C ARG A 30 -8.48 4.63 -21.88
N LEU A 31 -8.53 5.47 -20.84
CA LEU A 31 -9.44 6.61 -20.81
C LEU A 31 -9.19 7.59 -21.95
N LEU A 32 -7.91 7.83 -22.28
CA LEU A 32 -7.50 8.72 -23.37
C LEU A 32 -7.98 8.27 -24.76
N GLN A 33 -8.43 7.02 -24.93
CA GLN A 33 -8.94 6.52 -26.21
C GLN A 33 -10.36 7.03 -26.53
N TYR A 34 -11.04 7.67 -25.58
CA TYR A 34 -12.43 8.08 -25.71
C TYR A 34 -12.61 9.54 -25.25
N PRO A 35 -13.65 10.25 -25.72
CA PRO A 35 -13.98 11.60 -25.26
C PRO A 35 -14.69 11.56 -23.89
N LEU A 36 -14.10 10.85 -22.92
CA LEU A 36 -14.62 10.67 -21.56
C LEU A 36 -13.98 11.71 -20.64
N TYR A 37 -14.68 12.82 -20.45
CA TYR A 37 -14.22 13.92 -19.61
C TYR A 37 -14.86 13.84 -18.21
N GLY A 38 -14.09 14.23 -17.20
CA GLY A 38 -14.56 14.30 -15.82
C GLY A 38 -13.43 14.02 -14.83
N THR A 39 -13.82 13.92 -13.56
CA THR A 39 -12.94 13.55 -12.46
C THR A 39 -13.11 12.06 -12.16
N TYR A 40 -12.02 11.30 -12.14
CA TYR A 40 -12.01 9.86 -11.91
C TYR A 40 -11.14 9.52 -10.71
N HIS A 41 -11.61 8.57 -9.88
CA HIS A 41 -10.80 7.93 -8.85
C HIS A 41 -10.40 6.54 -9.34
N LEU A 42 -9.13 6.34 -9.64
CA LEU A 42 -8.59 5.09 -10.17
C LEU A 42 -7.62 4.49 -9.16
N VAL A 43 -7.99 3.33 -8.60
CA VAL A 43 -7.20 2.55 -7.64
C VAL A 43 -7.31 1.07 -7.98
N ASN A 44 -6.37 0.24 -7.53
CA ASN A 44 -6.59 -1.21 -7.57
C ASN A 44 -7.74 -1.61 -6.63
N GLU A 45 -8.35 -2.77 -6.91
CA GLU A 45 -9.50 -3.28 -6.16
C GLU A 45 -9.15 -3.63 -4.71
N GLY A 46 -10.14 -3.52 -3.83
CA GLY A 46 -10.01 -3.84 -2.42
C GLY A 46 -9.46 -2.70 -1.58
N SER A 47 -9.29 -2.95 -0.30
CA SER A 47 -8.69 -2.03 0.66
C SER A 47 -7.99 -2.80 1.76
N CYS A 48 -7.05 -2.14 2.42
CA CYS A 48 -6.38 -2.66 3.59
C CYS A 48 -5.81 -1.51 4.43
N SER A 49 -5.57 -1.79 5.70
CA SER A 49 -4.76 -0.95 6.57
C SER A 49 -3.30 -0.92 6.11
N ARG A 50 -2.54 0.06 6.59
CA ARG A 50 -1.08 0.10 6.39
C ARG A 50 -0.41 -1.16 6.96
N TYR A 51 -0.88 -1.64 8.10
CA TYR A 51 -0.39 -2.87 8.73
C TYR A 51 -0.60 -4.10 7.84
N GLU A 52 -1.82 -4.33 7.34
CA GLU A 52 -2.14 -5.45 6.45
C GLU A 52 -1.33 -5.36 5.14
N PHE A 53 -1.12 -4.15 4.63
CA PHE A 53 -0.29 -3.97 3.44
C PHE A 53 1.17 -4.36 3.69
N ALA A 54 1.74 -3.93 4.82
CA ALA A 54 3.11 -4.30 5.21
C ALA A 54 3.25 -5.81 5.42
N GLN A 55 2.25 -6.44 6.04
CA GLN A 55 2.19 -7.89 6.24
C GLN A 55 2.25 -8.64 4.90
N MET A 56 1.43 -8.24 3.92
CA MET A 56 1.42 -8.84 2.58
C MET A 56 2.76 -8.65 1.85
N ILE A 57 3.40 -7.47 1.98
CA ILE A 57 4.73 -7.24 1.41
C ILE A 57 5.77 -8.20 2.01
N LEU A 58 5.76 -8.38 3.34
CA LEU A 58 6.68 -9.31 4.01
C LEU A 58 6.43 -10.75 3.58
N GLU A 59 5.18 -11.16 3.43
CA GLU A 59 4.82 -12.49 2.93
C GLU A 59 5.35 -12.72 1.51
N LEU A 60 5.08 -11.80 0.58
CA LEU A 60 5.56 -11.88 -0.81
C LEU A 60 7.10 -11.84 -0.90
N ALA A 61 7.75 -11.14 0.02
CA ALA A 61 9.22 -11.12 0.14
C ALA A 61 9.80 -12.37 0.84
N SER A 62 8.97 -13.36 1.20
CA SER A 62 9.38 -14.54 1.99
C SER A 62 10.00 -14.19 3.35
N LYS A 63 9.61 -13.06 3.94
CA LYS A 63 10.04 -12.55 5.25
C LYS A 63 8.90 -12.61 6.28
N SER A 64 8.01 -13.59 6.21
CA SER A 64 6.84 -13.73 7.12
C SER A 64 7.18 -13.89 8.60
N ARG A 65 8.44 -14.19 8.95
CA ARG A 65 8.93 -14.25 10.33
C ARG A 65 9.45 -12.91 10.86
N PHE A 66 9.56 -11.89 10.02
CA PHE A 66 10.02 -10.57 10.43
C PHE A 66 9.01 -9.97 11.44
N PRO A 67 9.45 -9.49 12.62
CA PRO A 67 8.55 -8.95 13.63
C PRO A 67 7.81 -7.71 13.12
N LEU A 68 6.48 -7.83 13.03
CA LEU A 68 5.57 -6.78 12.63
C LEU A 68 4.52 -6.59 13.71
N HIS A 69 4.43 -5.37 14.24
CA HIS A 69 3.56 -5.02 15.36
C HIS A 69 2.48 -4.00 14.93
N PRO A 70 1.23 -4.17 15.36
CA PRO A 70 0.20 -3.16 15.15
C PRO A 70 0.48 -1.92 16.01
N ALA A 71 0.15 -0.74 15.49
CA ALA A 71 0.29 0.53 16.19
C ALA A 71 -0.92 1.46 15.99
N GLU A 72 -1.05 2.45 16.87
CA GLU A 72 -2.04 3.54 16.72
C GLU A 72 -1.45 4.79 16.06
N THR A 73 -0.13 4.96 16.17
CA THR A 73 0.62 6.10 15.60
C THR A 73 1.96 5.61 15.06
N TYR A 74 2.53 6.36 14.11
CA TYR A 74 3.88 6.09 13.63
C TYR A 74 4.93 6.46 14.67
N GLU A 75 5.91 5.59 14.87
CA GLU A 75 7.13 5.96 15.59
C GLU A 75 7.85 7.08 14.83
N ARG A 76 7.99 8.24 15.47
CA ARG A 76 8.80 9.33 14.93
C ARG A 76 10.25 9.02 15.19
N ALA A 77 11.07 9.01 14.13
CA ALA A 77 12.51 9.06 14.28
C ALA A 77 12.87 10.42 14.92
N THR A 78 13.38 10.40 16.15
CA THR A 78 14.05 11.53 16.80
C THR A 78 15.46 11.71 16.28
#